data_AF-A0A120E8F9-F1
#
_entry.id   AF-A0A120E8F9-F1
#
_cell.length_a   1.000
_cell.length_b   1.000
_cell.length_c   1.000
_cell.angle_alpha   90.00
_cell.angle_beta   90.00
_cell.angle_gamma   90.00
#
_symmetry.space_group_name_H-M   'P 1'
#
loop_
_entity.id
_entity.type
_entity.pdbx_description
1 polymer ?
#
loop_
_entity_poly.entity_id
_entity_poly.type
_entity_poly.pdbx_seq_one_letter_code
_entity_poly.pdbx_strand_id
1 'polypeptide(L)'
;RSPPPPRRRDDGRYTDRDRDRDRDRDQGRARSRSPPPPAKAGGGGDGGWGRRELAGEGGGSSSPPPKPVEPDFKPSGALAAETKCLTIASRGNSTLNGVVLKYAEPPEARKPVRNWRLYVFKGKEQVELFHVHRQSAYLIGRDRIVADIPVDHPSASKQHAVLQFRQVIERNEFGDSKSLTKPFIIDLDSANGTMVNDEAVPASRFYELRSGDVLKFAFSTREYVLL
;
A
#
# COMPACT_ATOMS: atom_id res chain seq x y z
N ARG A 1 -31.29 55.10 -20.90
CA ARG A 1 -32.66 54.92 -21.44
C ARG A 1 -32.90 53.42 -21.53
N SER A 2 -33.92 52.89 -20.85
CA SER A 2 -34.15 51.45 -20.61
C SER A 2 -35.65 51.20 -20.33
N PRO A 3 -36.19 49.97 -20.29
CA PRO A 3 -35.64 48.66 -20.71
C PRO A 3 -36.12 48.34 -22.17
N PRO A 4 -36.89 47.29 -22.58
CA PRO A 4 -37.62 46.19 -21.91
C PRO A 4 -37.22 44.73 -22.29
N PRO A 5 -37.65 43.70 -21.52
CA PRO A 5 -37.58 42.25 -21.85
C PRO A 5 -38.87 41.81 -22.62
N PRO A 6 -39.22 40.51 -22.88
CA PRO A 6 -38.65 39.23 -22.40
C PRO A 6 -38.45 38.15 -23.53
N ARG A 7 -38.21 36.86 -23.24
CA ARG A 7 -39.22 35.80 -22.93
C ARG A 7 -38.57 34.52 -22.36
N ARG A 8 -39.33 33.80 -21.51
CA ARG A 8 -39.08 32.37 -21.19
C ARG A 8 -39.54 31.47 -22.35
N ARG A 9 -38.99 30.26 -22.42
CA ARG A 9 -39.75 29.04 -22.79
C ARG A 9 -39.26 27.85 -21.96
N ASP A 10 -40.21 27.17 -21.33
CA ASP A 10 -40.11 25.75 -21.03
C ASP A 10 -40.10 24.95 -22.35
N ASP A 11 -39.40 23.82 -22.37
CA ASP A 11 -40.01 22.58 -22.87
C ASP A 11 -39.41 21.40 -22.10
N GLY A 12 -40.22 20.39 -21.82
CA GLY A 12 -39.85 19.23 -21.02
C GLY A 12 -39.81 17.96 -21.87
N ARG A 13 -38.91 17.03 -21.55
CA ARG A 13 -39.04 15.65 -22.04
C ARG A 13 -38.61 14.63 -21.01
N TYR A 14 -39.60 14.11 -20.30
CA TYR A 14 -39.58 12.75 -19.82
C TYR A 14 -39.65 11.80 -21.03
N THR A 15 -38.80 10.79 -21.03
CA THR A 15 -38.97 9.50 -21.71
C THR A 15 -38.29 8.48 -20.80
N ASP A 16 -39.01 7.75 -19.97
CA ASP A 16 -39.76 6.55 -20.34
C ASP A 16 -38.87 5.53 -21.07
N ARG A 17 -38.42 4.54 -20.29
CA ARG A 17 -38.10 3.19 -20.75
C ARG A 17 -38.46 2.20 -19.65
N ASP A 18 -39.74 1.88 -19.62
CA ASP A 18 -40.29 0.77 -18.87
C ASP A 18 -39.58 -0.53 -19.26
N ARG A 19 -39.33 -1.37 -18.25
CA ARG A 19 -39.13 -2.81 -18.44
C ARG A 19 -39.81 -3.53 -17.29
N ASP A 20 -41.12 -3.55 -17.38
CA ASP A 20 -41.96 -4.38 -16.53
C ASP A 20 -41.52 -5.83 -16.63
N ARG A 21 -41.34 -6.43 -15.46
CA ARG A 21 -41.47 -7.87 -15.27
C ARG A 21 -42.33 -8.11 -14.06
N ASP A 22 -43.61 -7.85 -14.26
CA ASP A 22 -44.65 -8.37 -13.38
C ASP A 22 -44.46 -9.87 -13.19
N ARG A 23 -44.43 -10.26 -11.93
CA ARG A 23 -45.17 -11.41 -11.44
C ARG A 23 -45.47 -11.19 -9.96
N ASP A 24 -46.72 -10.82 -9.72
CA ASP A 24 -47.65 -11.66 -8.94
C ASP A 24 -47.00 -12.67 -7.97
N ARG A 25 -47.38 -12.73 -6.69
CA ARG A 25 -48.73 -12.39 -6.17
C ARG A 25 -48.79 -12.17 -4.66
N ASP A 26 -49.79 -11.38 -4.29
CA ASP A 26 -50.63 -11.47 -3.08
C ASP A 26 -50.05 -11.42 -1.66
N GLN A 27 -50.57 -10.44 -0.90
CA GLN A 27 -51.26 -10.59 0.40
C GLN A 27 -50.58 -11.49 1.46
N GLY A 28 -50.04 -10.99 2.58
CA GLY A 28 -50.17 -9.65 3.17
C GLY A 28 -51.15 -9.62 4.35
N ARG A 29 -50.66 -9.81 5.58
CA ARG A 29 -51.33 -9.37 6.81
C ARG A 29 -50.37 -9.29 7.99
N ALA A 30 -50.03 -8.07 8.42
CA ALA A 30 -49.42 -7.87 9.73
C ALA A 30 -50.48 -7.99 10.84
N ARG A 31 -50.28 -8.89 11.81
CA ARG A 31 -50.96 -8.86 13.11
C ARG A 31 -50.01 -9.32 14.21
N SER A 32 -49.80 -8.46 15.20
CA SER A 32 -49.07 -8.74 16.43
C SER A 32 -49.97 -9.42 17.47
N ARG A 33 -49.39 -10.29 18.32
CA ARG A 33 -49.66 -10.45 19.77
C ARG A 33 -48.77 -11.54 20.39
N SER A 34 -48.59 -11.44 21.70
CA SER A 34 -47.62 -12.20 22.52
C SER A 34 -48.20 -13.55 23.06
N PRO A 35 -47.44 -14.39 23.79
CA PRO A 35 -47.67 -15.84 23.86
C PRO A 35 -48.55 -16.34 25.04
N PRO A 36 -49.00 -17.61 25.00
CA PRO A 36 -49.55 -18.36 26.14
C PRO A 36 -48.47 -19.04 27.02
N PRO A 37 -48.82 -19.51 28.24
CA PRO A 37 -47.88 -19.97 29.29
C PRO A 37 -47.58 -21.50 29.26
N PRO A 38 -46.62 -22.01 30.07
CA PRO A 38 -46.17 -23.41 30.01
C PRO A 38 -47.02 -24.40 30.83
N ALA A 39 -46.95 -25.67 30.44
CA ALA A 39 -47.42 -26.83 31.23
C ALA A 39 -46.25 -27.78 31.54
N LYS A 40 -46.30 -28.43 32.72
CA LYS A 40 -45.32 -29.43 33.19
C LYS A 40 -45.97 -30.82 33.31
N ALA A 41 -45.09 -31.82 33.48
CA ALA A 41 -45.37 -33.25 33.67
C ALA A 41 -45.86 -34.00 32.40
N GLY A 42 -45.42 -35.24 32.18
CA GLY A 42 -44.41 -36.00 32.93
C GLY A 42 -44.22 -37.41 32.37
N GLY A 43 -43.17 -38.10 32.84
CA GLY A 43 -42.81 -39.46 32.40
C GLY A 43 -41.31 -39.58 32.15
N GLY A 44 -40.65 -40.51 32.84
CA GLY A 44 -39.24 -40.82 32.62
C GLY A 44 -39.05 -41.86 31.53
N GLY A 45 -37.90 -41.81 30.86
CA GLY A 45 -37.42 -42.85 29.94
C GLY A 45 -35.88 -42.86 29.97
N ASP A 46 -35.30 -44.02 30.24
CA ASP A 46 -33.87 -44.20 30.45
C ASP A 46 -33.07 -44.22 29.12
N GLY A 47 -31.93 -43.52 29.11
CA GLY A 47 -31.04 -43.45 27.96
C GLY A 47 -30.17 -44.70 27.81
N GLY A 48 -30.76 -45.80 27.36
CA GLY A 48 -30.05 -47.08 27.13
C GLY A 48 -28.91 -46.95 26.10
N TRP A 49 -27.69 -47.30 26.50
CA TRP A 49 -26.50 -47.21 25.65
C TRP A 49 -26.46 -48.34 24.61
N GLY A 50 -26.63 -48.00 23.33
CA GLY A 50 -26.68 -48.96 22.23
C GLY A 50 -25.34 -49.59 21.85
N ARG A 51 -24.89 -50.61 22.60
CA ARG A 51 -23.85 -51.53 22.11
C ARG A 51 -24.44 -52.48 21.07
N ARG A 52 -23.85 -52.54 19.88
CA ARG A 52 -23.91 -53.72 18.99
C ARG A 52 -22.60 -53.89 18.23
N GLU A 53 -21.84 -54.90 18.64
CA GLU A 53 -20.69 -55.41 17.89
C GLU A 53 -21.19 -56.32 16.77
N LEU A 54 -20.72 -56.12 15.53
CA LEU A 54 -20.67 -57.14 14.48
C LEU A 54 -19.38 -56.90 13.67
N ALA A 55 -18.63 -57.97 13.42
CA ALA A 55 -17.35 -57.91 12.74
C ALA A 55 -17.52 -57.91 11.20
N GLY A 56 -16.53 -57.34 10.51
CA GLY A 56 -16.40 -57.40 9.06
C GLY A 56 -14.97 -57.03 8.66
N GLU A 57 -14.20 -58.01 8.21
CA GLU A 57 -12.80 -57.81 7.80
C GLU A 57 -12.73 -57.14 6.41
N GLY A 58 -11.84 -56.15 6.27
CA GLY A 58 -11.64 -55.42 5.03
C GLY A 58 -10.36 -54.59 5.08
N GLY A 59 -9.26 -55.15 4.55
CA GLY A 59 -7.96 -54.49 4.57
C GLY A 59 -7.91 -53.27 3.64
N GLY A 60 -7.86 -52.07 4.23
CA GLY A 60 -7.64 -50.81 3.53
C GLY A 60 -6.47 -50.05 4.16
N SER A 61 -5.54 -49.55 3.33
CA SER A 61 -4.35 -48.82 3.80
C SER A 61 -4.71 -47.44 4.35
N SER A 62 -4.79 -47.32 5.67
CA SER A 62 -5.04 -46.06 6.37
C SER A 62 -3.79 -45.17 6.41
N SER A 63 -3.65 -44.31 5.40
CA SER A 63 -2.85 -43.09 5.56
C SER A 63 -3.33 -42.33 6.81
N PRO A 64 -2.43 -41.87 7.70
CA PRO A 64 -2.84 -41.16 8.90
C PRO A 64 -3.63 -39.90 8.51
N PRO A 65 -4.70 -39.54 9.25
CA PRO A 65 -5.50 -38.38 8.93
C PRO A 65 -4.63 -37.11 8.94
N PRO A 66 -4.86 -36.15 8.02
CA PRO A 66 -4.12 -34.90 8.02
C PRO A 66 -4.30 -34.22 9.38
N LYS A 67 -3.18 -33.88 10.03
CA LYS A 67 -3.20 -33.13 11.29
C LYS A 67 -4.01 -31.85 11.09
N PRO A 68 -4.85 -31.42 12.06
CA PRO A 68 -5.54 -30.15 11.97
C PRO A 68 -4.54 -29.04 11.64
N VAL A 69 -4.77 -28.35 10.53
CA VAL A 69 -3.90 -27.24 10.13
C VAL A 69 -4.17 -26.11 11.11
N GLU A 70 -3.22 -25.85 11.99
CA GLU A 70 -3.29 -24.72 12.92
C GLU A 70 -3.46 -23.41 12.11
N PRO A 71 -4.39 -22.52 12.50
CA PRO A 71 -4.67 -21.31 11.75
C PRO A 71 -3.43 -20.41 11.72
N ASP A 72 -2.80 -20.27 10.55
CA ASP A 72 -1.62 -19.43 10.40
C ASP A 72 -2.03 -17.95 10.37
N PHE A 73 -1.91 -17.29 11.52
CA PHE A 73 -2.18 -15.86 11.69
C PHE A 73 -1.08 -14.95 11.10
N LYS A 74 -0.03 -15.49 10.46
CA LYS A 74 0.96 -14.68 9.74
C LYS A 74 0.29 -13.95 8.57
N PRO A 75 0.65 -12.68 8.31
CA PRO A 75 0.06 -11.93 7.21
C PRO A 75 0.45 -12.57 5.86
N SER A 76 -0.53 -13.10 5.14
CA SER A 76 -0.33 -13.55 3.77
C SER A 76 0.04 -12.35 2.90
N GLY A 77 1.21 -12.41 2.25
CA GLY A 77 1.82 -11.26 1.57
C GLY A 77 1.01 -10.67 0.41
N ALA A 78 -0.08 -11.32 0.00
CA ALA A 78 -1.00 -10.85 -1.03
C ALA A 78 -1.58 -9.45 -0.70
N LEU A 79 -2.18 -9.26 0.48
CA LEU A 79 -2.77 -7.97 0.86
C LEU A 79 -1.71 -6.86 0.97
N ALA A 80 -0.48 -7.21 1.35
CA ALA A 80 0.65 -6.28 1.39
C ALA A 80 1.16 -5.91 -0.01
N ALA A 81 1.07 -6.83 -0.99
CA ALA A 81 1.35 -6.56 -2.39
C ALA A 81 0.22 -5.74 -3.06
N GLU A 82 -1.05 -5.98 -2.73
CA GLU A 82 -2.20 -5.26 -3.28
C GLU A 82 -2.34 -3.84 -2.72
N THR A 83 -2.20 -3.66 -1.40
CA THR A 83 -2.36 -2.33 -0.77
C THR A 83 -1.29 -1.33 -1.24
N LYS A 84 -0.10 -1.83 -1.61
CA LYS A 84 0.99 -1.01 -2.15
C LYS A 84 0.74 -0.48 -3.57
N CYS A 85 -0.27 -0.99 -4.28
CA CYS A 85 -0.52 -0.63 -5.68
C CYS A 85 -0.80 0.87 -5.87
N LEU A 86 -1.33 1.52 -4.82
CA LEU A 86 -1.91 2.85 -4.89
C LEU A 86 -0.91 4.00 -4.70
N THR A 87 0.32 3.72 -4.26
CA THR A 87 1.19 4.72 -3.60
C THR A 87 2.55 4.94 -4.29
N ILE A 88 2.62 4.76 -5.62
CA ILE A 88 3.55 5.54 -6.47
C ILE A 88 2.72 6.27 -7.53
N ALA A 89 2.40 7.53 -7.23
CA ALA A 89 1.31 8.29 -7.87
C ALA A 89 1.59 8.75 -9.31
N SER A 90 2.69 8.27 -9.92
CA SER A 90 3.06 8.51 -11.32
C SER A 90 3.16 7.23 -12.17
N ARG A 91 3.00 6.02 -11.59
CA ARG A 91 3.14 4.75 -12.33
C ARG A 91 2.10 3.65 -12.02
N GLY A 92 1.26 3.81 -11.00
CA GLY A 92 -0.06 3.14 -10.92
C GLY A 92 -0.10 1.60 -10.82
N ASN A 93 0.97 0.94 -10.37
CA ASN A 93 1.00 -0.51 -10.13
C ASN A 93 2.07 -0.87 -9.09
N SER A 94 1.77 -1.80 -8.16
CA SER A 94 2.75 -2.40 -7.22
C SER A 94 3.87 -3.16 -7.91
N THR A 95 3.53 -3.76 -9.06
CA THR A 95 4.40 -4.66 -9.80
C THR A 95 5.06 -3.91 -10.95
N LEU A 96 6.08 -3.11 -10.63
CA LEU A 96 6.98 -2.60 -11.66
C LEU A 96 7.69 -3.82 -12.27
N ASN A 97 7.31 -4.15 -13.51
CA ASN A 97 7.85 -5.27 -14.28
C ASN A 97 7.79 -6.63 -13.52
N GLY A 98 6.72 -6.85 -12.76
CA GLY A 98 6.50 -8.08 -11.98
C GLY A 98 7.15 -8.10 -10.59
N VAL A 99 7.92 -7.08 -10.19
CA VAL A 99 8.57 -7.02 -8.87
C VAL A 99 7.74 -6.19 -7.90
N VAL A 100 7.40 -6.75 -6.74
CA VAL A 100 6.69 -6.05 -5.66
C VAL A 100 7.60 -5.01 -5.00
N LEU A 101 7.09 -3.80 -4.80
CA LEU A 101 7.81 -2.68 -4.18
C LEU A 101 7.91 -2.80 -2.65
N LYS A 102 9.08 -2.48 -2.08
CA LYS A 102 9.32 -2.36 -0.63
C LYS A 102 8.77 -1.05 -0.05
N TYR A 103 8.59 -0.01 -0.87
CA TYR A 103 8.20 1.34 -0.42
C TYR A 103 6.77 1.72 -0.83
N ALA A 104 6.23 2.76 -0.19
CA ALA A 104 4.96 3.42 -0.46
C ALA A 104 5.12 4.92 -0.16
N GLU A 105 4.77 5.80 -1.09
CA GLU A 105 4.89 7.25 -0.88
C GLU A 105 3.90 7.74 0.21
N PRO A 106 4.35 8.54 1.20
CA PRO A 106 3.47 9.10 2.23
C PRO A 106 2.53 10.18 1.65
N PRO A 107 1.39 10.50 2.29
CA PRO A 107 0.42 11.49 1.78
C PRO A 107 0.97 12.93 1.71
N GLU A 108 2.10 13.20 2.38
CA GLU A 108 2.88 14.45 2.34
C GLU A 108 3.88 14.52 1.15
N ALA A 109 3.98 13.46 0.35
CA ALA A 109 4.85 13.38 -0.82
C ALA A 109 4.47 14.46 -1.85
N ARG A 110 5.43 15.31 -2.23
CA ARG A 110 5.23 16.34 -3.26
C ARG A 110 6.45 16.43 -4.15
N LYS A 111 6.22 16.70 -5.44
CA LYS A 111 7.28 17.04 -6.38
C LYS A 111 7.92 18.38 -5.96
N PRO A 112 9.26 18.49 -5.89
CA PRO A 112 9.92 19.73 -5.52
C PRO A 112 9.84 20.79 -6.62
N VAL A 113 9.76 22.06 -6.22
CA VAL A 113 9.85 23.22 -7.13
C VAL A 113 11.31 23.59 -7.43
N ARG A 114 12.25 23.25 -6.53
CA ARG A 114 13.70 23.41 -6.76
C ARG A 114 14.21 22.32 -7.69
N ASN A 115 15.07 22.72 -8.64
CA ASN A 115 15.71 21.85 -9.62
C ASN A 115 16.86 21.01 -9.01
N TRP A 116 16.53 20.13 -8.07
CA TRP A 116 17.47 19.17 -7.50
C TRP A 116 18.08 18.23 -8.56
N ARG A 117 19.36 17.89 -8.35
CA ARG A 117 20.20 16.98 -9.12
C ARG A 117 21.02 16.10 -8.17
N LEU A 118 21.23 14.85 -8.57
CA LEU A 118 22.12 13.92 -7.89
C LEU A 118 23.30 13.61 -8.81
N TYR A 119 24.51 13.98 -8.39
CA TYR A 119 25.75 13.81 -9.14
C TYR A 119 26.45 12.54 -8.65
N VAL A 120 26.82 11.64 -9.56
CA VAL A 120 27.48 10.38 -9.19
C VAL A 120 28.95 10.46 -9.54
N PHE A 121 29.80 10.33 -8.52
CA PHE A 121 31.25 10.31 -8.64
C PHE A 121 31.78 8.90 -8.40
N LYS A 122 32.91 8.56 -9.03
CA LYS A 122 33.69 7.36 -8.78
C LYS A 122 35.12 7.79 -8.48
N GLY A 123 35.42 8.00 -7.20
CA GLY A 123 36.62 8.73 -6.80
C GLY A 123 36.55 10.18 -7.32
N LYS A 124 37.47 10.58 -8.20
CA LYS A 124 37.58 11.96 -8.70
C LYS A 124 36.80 12.24 -9.98
N GLU A 125 36.25 11.23 -10.63
CA GLU A 125 35.55 11.37 -11.91
C GLU A 125 34.03 11.41 -11.70
N GLN A 126 33.36 12.40 -12.30
CA GLN A 126 31.90 12.43 -12.39
C GLN A 126 31.46 11.48 -13.51
N VAL A 127 30.62 10.50 -13.19
CA VAL A 127 30.20 9.43 -14.10
C VAL A 127 28.77 9.64 -14.61
N GLU A 128 27.83 9.99 -13.72
CA GLU A 128 26.40 10.11 -14.04
C GLU A 128 25.78 11.34 -13.37
N LEU A 129 24.62 11.81 -13.87
CA LEU A 129 23.87 12.94 -13.31
C LEU A 129 22.36 12.67 -13.45
N PHE A 130 21.67 12.54 -12.32
CA PHE A 130 20.24 12.28 -12.26
C PHE A 130 19.44 13.54 -11.91
N HIS A 131 18.43 13.85 -12.71
CA HIS A 131 17.56 15.03 -12.50
C HIS A 131 16.41 14.70 -11.54
N VAL A 132 16.73 14.63 -10.25
CA VAL A 132 15.85 14.14 -9.17
C VAL A 132 14.75 15.11 -8.73
N HIS A 133 14.34 16.06 -9.56
CA HIS A 133 13.23 17.00 -9.27
C HIS A 133 11.96 16.71 -10.09
N ARG A 134 11.98 15.70 -10.97
CA ARG A 134 10.90 15.46 -11.93
C ARG A 134 9.72 14.68 -11.33
N GLN A 135 9.97 13.86 -10.32
CA GLN A 135 9.02 13.02 -9.57
C GLN A 135 9.07 13.39 -8.06
N SER A 136 8.17 12.81 -7.26
CA SER A 136 8.14 12.94 -5.80
C SER A 136 9.04 11.92 -5.08
N ALA A 137 9.27 10.74 -5.67
CA ALA A 137 10.14 9.70 -5.13
C ALA A 137 11.04 9.09 -6.22
N TYR A 138 12.19 8.57 -5.81
CA TYR A 138 13.15 7.83 -6.64
C TYR A 138 13.66 6.60 -5.91
N LEU A 139 13.54 5.42 -6.52
CA LEU A 139 14.05 4.18 -5.95
C LEU A 139 15.53 3.97 -6.28
N ILE A 140 16.34 3.73 -5.26
CA ILE A 140 17.78 3.50 -5.34
C ILE A 140 18.06 2.02 -5.04
N GLY A 141 18.85 1.36 -5.88
CA GLY A 141 19.23 -0.03 -5.63
C GLY A 141 19.91 -0.72 -6.81
N ARG A 142 20.25 -2.00 -6.62
CA ARG A 142 20.97 -2.82 -7.61
C ARG A 142 20.10 -3.32 -8.76
N ASP A 143 18.78 -3.35 -8.59
CA ASP A 143 17.86 -3.94 -9.59
C ASP A 143 17.41 -2.90 -10.63
N ARG A 144 18.17 -2.79 -11.72
CA ARG A 144 17.94 -1.88 -12.87
C ARG A 144 16.56 -2.02 -13.54
N ILE A 145 15.79 -3.07 -13.24
CA ILE A 145 14.42 -3.27 -13.73
C ILE A 145 13.40 -2.43 -12.94
N VAL A 146 13.75 -2.03 -11.70
CA VAL A 146 12.84 -1.42 -10.72
C VAL A 146 13.36 -0.08 -10.19
N ALA A 147 14.68 0.03 -9.97
CA ALA A 147 15.31 1.24 -9.44
C ALA A 147 15.47 2.32 -10.51
N ASP A 148 15.02 3.54 -10.22
CA ASP A 148 15.23 4.72 -11.08
C ASP A 148 16.69 5.21 -11.03
N ILE A 149 17.41 4.91 -9.94
CA ILE A 149 18.82 5.25 -9.73
C ILE A 149 19.61 3.96 -9.42
N PRO A 150 20.41 3.44 -10.37
CA PRO A 150 21.12 2.18 -10.20
C PRO A 150 22.35 2.31 -9.28
N VAL A 151 22.55 1.30 -8.45
CA VAL A 151 23.78 1.09 -7.65
C VAL A 151 24.44 -0.18 -8.14
N ASP A 152 25.44 -0.04 -9.03
CA ASP A 152 26.18 -1.16 -9.62
C ASP A 152 27.23 -1.74 -8.65
N HIS A 153 26.78 -2.21 -7.48
CA HIS A 153 27.63 -2.86 -6.49
C HIS A 153 26.96 -4.12 -5.91
N PRO A 154 27.62 -5.29 -5.84
CA PRO A 154 26.98 -6.55 -5.44
C PRO A 154 26.44 -6.54 -4.00
N SER A 155 27.03 -5.75 -3.10
CA SER A 155 26.56 -5.60 -1.72
C SER A 155 25.35 -4.67 -1.56
N ALA A 156 24.90 -4.00 -2.63
CA ALA A 156 23.67 -3.22 -2.61
C ALA A 156 22.43 -4.12 -2.78
N SER A 157 21.41 -3.85 -1.97
CA SER A 157 20.11 -4.52 -2.09
C SER A 157 19.45 -4.22 -3.45
N LYS A 158 18.58 -5.14 -3.93
CA LYS A 158 17.75 -4.91 -5.13
C LYS A 158 16.99 -3.57 -5.07
N GLN A 159 16.33 -3.37 -3.93
CA GLN A 159 15.71 -2.13 -3.49
C GLN A 159 16.43 -1.79 -2.18
N HIS A 160 17.16 -0.66 -2.14
CA HIS A 160 18.12 -0.34 -1.08
C HIS A 160 17.66 0.87 -0.27
N ALA A 161 17.41 2.00 -0.93
CA ALA A 161 16.89 3.21 -0.31
C ALA A 161 15.90 3.93 -1.25
N VAL A 162 15.13 4.88 -0.73
CA VAL A 162 14.32 5.81 -1.53
C VAL A 162 14.65 7.24 -1.17
N LEU A 163 14.93 8.05 -2.19
CA LEU A 163 14.94 9.50 -2.08
C LEU A 163 13.51 10.00 -2.24
N GLN A 164 12.91 10.49 -1.16
CA GLN A 164 11.53 11.00 -1.10
C GLN A 164 11.53 12.51 -0.87
N PHE A 165 10.78 13.24 -1.69
CA PHE A 165 10.48 14.64 -1.47
C PHE A 165 9.18 14.78 -0.67
N ARG A 166 9.27 15.45 0.49
CA ARG A 166 8.17 15.63 1.46
C ARG A 166 7.88 17.12 1.66
N GLN A 167 6.60 17.49 1.73
CA GLN A 167 6.19 18.86 2.04
C GLN A 167 6.19 19.08 3.56
N VAL A 168 7.15 19.87 4.04
CA VAL A 168 7.26 20.29 5.44
C VAL A 168 6.67 21.69 5.57
N ILE A 169 5.85 21.93 6.59
CA ILE A 169 5.35 23.27 6.93
C ILE A 169 6.25 23.81 8.04
N GLU A 170 7.11 24.77 7.69
CA GLU A 170 7.93 25.49 8.66
C GLU A 170 7.15 26.73 9.12
N ARG A 171 7.19 27.01 10.43
CA ARG A 171 6.62 28.22 11.02
C ARG A 171 7.75 29.19 11.36
N ASN A 172 7.66 30.40 10.84
CA ASN A 172 8.56 31.49 11.20
C ASN A 172 8.23 32.01 12.60
N GLU A 173 9.18 32.70 13.22
CA GLU A 173 9.04 33.34 14.54
C GLU A 173 7.87 34.35 14.60
N PHE A 174 7.51 34.93 13.45
CA PHE A 174 6.38 35.86 13.27
C PHE A 174 5.01 35.17 13.05
N GLY A 175 4.94 33.84 13.15
CA GLY A 175 3.71 33.04 12.97
C GLY A 175 3.40 32.60 11.53
N ASP A 176 4.01 33.24 10.54
CA ASP A 176 3.88 32.85 9.13
C ASP A 176 4.24 31.38 8.90
N SER A 177 3.37 30.65 8.22
CA SER A 177 3.56 29.23 7.89
C SER A 177 3.95 29.06 6.42
N LYS A 178 5.19 28.64 6.14
CA LYS A 178 5.72 28.43 4.79
C LYS A 178 5.86 26.94 4.51
N SER A 179 5.15 26.43 3.51
CA SER A 179 5.36 25.05 3.06
C SER A 179 6.56 24.96 2.12
N LEU A 180 7.55 24.15 2.47
CA LEU A 180 8.74 23.87 1.66
C LEU A 180 8.81 22.38 1.34
N THR A 181 9.29 22.03 0.15
CA THR A 181 9.51 20.62 -0.22
C THR A 181 10.98 20.27 -0.01
N LYS A 182 11.25 19.40 0.96
CA LYS A 182 12.60 18.94 1.32
C LYS A 182 12.86 17.50 0.83
N PRO A 183 14.09 17.17 0.42
CA PRO A 183 14.51 15.79 0.21
C PRO A 183 14.71 15.07 1.55
N PHE A 184 14.34 13.79 1.59
CA PHE A 184 14.63 12.86 2.65
C PHE A 184 15.14 11.55 2.03
N ILE A 185 16.07 10.88 2.69
CA ILE A 185 16.44 9.49 2.39
C ILE A 185 15.74 8.56 3.40
N ILE A 186 15.34 7.38 2.94
CA ILE A 186 14.90 6.27 3.80
C ILE A 186 15.53 4.97 3.28
N ASP A 187 16.29 4.29 4.14
CA ASP A 187 16.84 2.96 3.86
C ASP A 187 15.75 1.90 4.06
N LEU A 188 15.58 1.01 3.09
CA LEU A 188 14.47 0.05 3.02
C LEU A 188 14.83 -1.30 3.67
N ASP A 189 15.37 -1.26 4.89
CA ASP A 189 16.03 -2.39 5.57
C ASP A 189 17.01 -3.10 4.63
N SER A 190 18.08 -2.38 4.29
CA SER A 190 19.08 -2.82 3.33
C SER A 190 20.21 -3.61 4.01
N ALA A 191 20.81 -4.55 3.28
CA ALA A 191 21.68 -5.57 3.89
C ALA A 191 23.00 -5.03 4.48
N ASN A 192 23.39 -3.80 4.12
CA ASN A 192 24.64 -3.15 4.54
C ASN A 192 24.44 -1.66 4.89
N GLY A 193 23.19 -1.19 4.97
CA GLY A 193 22.83 0.20 5.29
C GLY A 193 23.15 1.24 4.20
N THR A 194 22.64 2.44 4.45
CA THR A 194 22.90 3.68 3.71
C THR A 194 23.65 4.65 4.63
N MET A 195 24.60 5.41 4.08
CA MET A 195 25.37 6.42 4.81
C MET A 195 25.21 7.81 4.17
N VAL A 196 25.20 8.86 5.00
CA VAL A 196 25.11 10.28 4.62
C VAL A 196 26.28 11.00 5.30
N ASN A 197 27.13 11.67 4.54
CA ASN A 197 28.30 12.40 5.08
C ASN A 197 29.18 11.52 6.01
N ASP A 198 29.32 10.24 5.65
CA ASP A 198 29.99 9.17 6.40
C ASP A 198 29.34 8.78 7.76
N GLU A 199 28.17 9.34 8.11
CA GLU A 199 27.29 8.86 9.20
C GLU A 199 26.33 7.76 8.69
N ALA A 200 26.06 6.72 9.50
CA ALA A 200 25.12 5.66 9.14
C ALA A 200 23.66 6.07 9.41
N VAL A 201 22.80 5.96 8.39
CA VAL A 201 21.38 6.34 8.48
C VAL A 201 20.58 5.23 9.19
N PRO A 202 19.69 5.56 10.15
CA PRO A 202 18.79 4.57 10.75
C PRO A 202 17.83 3.97 9.70
N ALA A 203 17.80 2.63 9.63
CA ALA A 203 16.92 1.89 8.73
C ALA A 203 15.43 2.17 8.99
N SER A 204 14.62 2.11 7.93
CA SER A 204 13.17 2.36 7.93
C SER A 204 12.73 3.71 8.54
N ARG A 205 13.64 4.70 8.60
CA ARG A 205 13.37 6.07 9.07
C ARG A 205 13.74 7.11 8.02
N PHE A 206 12.93 8.15 7.89
CA PHE A 206 13.27 9.32 7.08
C PHE A 206 14.35 10.18 7.76
N TYR A 207 15.46 10.42 7.05
CA TYR A 207 16.54 11.34 7.41
C TYR A 207 16.50 12.54 6.45
N GLU A 208 16.52 13.78 6.98
CA GLU A 208 16.45 15.00 6.16
C GLU A 208 17.77 15.21 5.41
N LEU A 209 17.71 15.35 4.08
CA LEU A 209 18.90 15.67 3.28
C LEU A 209 18.99 17.16 2.99
N ARG A 210 20.23 17.62 2.80
CA ARG A 210 20.62 18.99 2.51
C ARG A 210 21.37 19.08 1.19
N SER A 211 21.46 20.31 0.68
CA SER A 211 22.25 20.64 -0.51
C SER A 211 23.73 20.57 -0.15
N GLY A 212 24.46 19.64 -0.77
CA GLY A 212 25.87 19.35 -0.50
C GLY A 212 26.11 17.98 0.13
N ASP A 213 25.07 17.28 0.59
CA ASP A 213 25.22 15.98 1.26
C ASP A 213 25.73 14.89 0.30
N VAL A 214 26.64 14.05 0.81
CA VAL A 214 27.25 12.92 0.11
C VAL A 214 26.60 11.62 0.58
N LEU A 215 25.91 10.91 -0.32
CA LEU A 215 25.29 9.62 -0.04
C LEU A 215 26.23 8.48 -0.48
N LYS A 216 26.32 7.44 0.35
CA LYS A 216 27.04 6.19 0.09
C LYS A 216 26.10 5.01 0.36
N PHE A 217 26.11 4.02 -0.52
CA PHE A 217 25.16 2.91 -0.52
C PHE A 217 25.90 1.57 -0.38
N ALA A 218 25.77 0.91 0.77
CA ALA A 218 26.60 -0.23 1.14
C ALA A 218 28.11 0.06 0.91
N PHE A 219 28.88 -0.96 0.52
CA PHE A 219 30.32 -0.84 0.19
C PHE A 219 30.60 -0.32 -1.24
N SER A 220 29.70 0.48 -1.81
CA SER A 220 29.90 1.06 -3.15
C SER A 220 31.07 2.05 -3.18
N THR A 221 31.90 1.98 -4.20
CA THR A 221 32.96 2.97 -4.49
C THR A 221 32.43 4.21 -5.24
N ARG A 222 31.11 4.31 -5.42
CA ARG A 222 30.44 5.51 -5.96
C ARG A 222 29.87 6.37 -4.84
N GLU A 223 30.14 7.67 -4.92
CA GLU A 223 29.61 8.70 -4.03
C GLU A 223 28.54 9.50 -4.78
N TYR A 224 27.41 9.79 -4.13
CA TYR A 224 26.24 10.41 -4.77
C TYR A 224 25.92 11.74 -4.08
N VAL A 225 26.25 12.88 -4.70
CA VAL A 225 26.15 14.22 -4.10
C VAL A 225 24.86 14.92 -4.52
N LEU A 226 24.07 15.41 -3.56
CA LEU A 226 22.77 16.06 -3.80
C LEU A 226 22.87 17.59 -3.81
N LEU A 227 22.39 18.24 -4.89
CA LEU A 227 22.44 19.71 -5.10
C LEU A 227 21.15 20.26 -5.72
#